data_AF-A0A2M7GE84-F1
#
_entry.id   AF-A0A2M7GE84-F1
#
_cell.length_a   1.000
_cell.length_b   1.000
_cell.length_c   1.000
_cell.angle_alpha   90.00
_cell.angle_beta   90.00
_cell.angle_gamma   90.00
#
_symmetry.space_group_name_H-M   'P 1'
#
loop_
_entity.id
_entity.type
_entity.pdbx_description
1 polymer ?
#
loop_
_entity_poly.entity_id
_entity_poly.type
_entity_poly.pdbx_seq_one_letter_code
_entity_poly.pdbx_strand_id
1 'polypeptide(L)' 'LSLQGQAQLYLQVHRYFYYNSRGSAHETKSHLFYARDVGYIEDQICESLVHKVEEVLFDLNSVINTLRRNLKS' A
#
# COMPACT_ATOMS: atom_id res chain seq x y z
N LEU A 1 -2.25 -27.13 -14.88
CA LEU A 1 -3.20 -26.00 -14.68
C LEU A 1 -3.57 -25.43 -16.04
N SER A 2 -4.87 -25.24 -16.32
CA SER A 2 -5.33 -24.57 -17.55
C SER A 2 -4.78 -23.13 -17.61
N LEU A 3 -4.65 -22.56 -18.82
CA LEU A 3 -4.21 -21.17 -19.01
C LEU A 3 -5.06 -20.19 -18.19
N GLN A 4 -6.38 -20.42 -18.14
CA GLN A 4 -7.32 -19.65 -17.34
C GLN A 4 -7.07 -19.78 -15.83
N GLY A 5 -6.73 -20.98 -15.35
CA GLY A 5 -6.35 -21.22 -13.96
C GLY A 5 -5.05 -20.51 -13.56
N GLN A 6 -4.07 -20.44 -14.46
CA GLN A 6 -2.82 -19.71 -14.23
C GLN A 6 -3.05 -18.19 -14.17
N ALA A 7 -3.89 -17.65 -15.07
CA ALA A 7 -4.27 -16.23 -15.06
C ALA A 7 -5.01 -15.84 -13.76
N GLN A 8 -5.91 -16.70 -13.28
CA GLN A 8 -6.64 -16.44 -12.04
C GLN A 8 -5.72 -16.41 -10.81
N LEU A 9 -4.78 -17.35 -10.72
CA LEU A 9 -3.78 -17.40 -9.64
C LEU A 9 -2.88 -16.17 -9.67
N TYR A 10 -2.40 -15.77 -10.85
CA TYR A 10 -1.60 -14.56 -11.03
C TYR A 10 -2.32 -13.32 -10.48
N LEU A 11 -3.59 -13.12 -10.87
CA LEU A 11 -4.38 -11.99 -10.37
C LEU A 11 -4.58 -12.04 -8.85
N GLN A 12 -4.74 -13.22 -8.26
CA GLN A 12 -4.88 -13.38 -6.82
C GLN A 12 -3.59 -13.02 -6.07
N VAL A 13 -2.44 -13.52 -6.54
CA VAL A 13 -1.13 -13.22 -5.96
C VAL A 13 -0.84 -11.72 -6.03
N HIS A 14 -1.07 -11.11 -7.19
CA HIS A 14 -0.87 -9.67 -7.37
C HIS A 14 -1.78 -8.85 -6.44
N ARG A 15 -3.07 -9.22 -6.30
CA ARG A 15 -3.95 -8.54 -5.33
C ARG A 15 -3.40 -8.63 -3.91
N TYR A 16 -3.00 -9.83 -3.48
CA TYR A 16 -2.46 -10.04 -2.14
C TYR A 16 -1.23 -9.18 -1.88
N PHE A 17 -0.32 -9.09 -2.85
CA PHE A 17 0.83 -8.18 -2.79
C PHE A 17 0.42 -6.72 -2.53
N TYR A 18 -0.49 -6.16 -3.34
CA TYR A 18 -0.88 -4.75 -3.17
C TYR A 18 -1.62 -4.48 -1.84
N TYR A 19 -2.44 -5.41 -1.37
CA TYR A 19 -3.11 -5.27 -0.07
C TYR A 19 -2.10 -5.26 1.08
N ASN A 20 -1.11 -6.16 1.05
CA ASN A 20 -0.07 -6.19 2.07
C ASN A 20 0.79 -4.93 2.03
N SER A 21 1.21 -4.50 0.84
CA SER A 21 1.97 -3.25 0.68
C SER A 21 1.22 -2.04 1.23
N ARG A 22 -0.11 -1.98 1.04
CA ARG A 22 -0.95 -0.91 1.61
C ARG A 22 -1.01 -0.96 3.14
N GLY A 23 -1.07 -2.17 3.71
CA GLY A 23 -1.00 -2.39 5.15
C GLY A 23 0.34 -1.90 5.72
N SER A 24 1.47 -2.34 5.14
CA SER A 24 2.80 -1.93 5.56
C SER A 24 3.02 -0.42 5.46
N ALA A 25 2.46 0.24 4.44
CA ALA A 25 2.52 1.70 4.32
C ALA A 25 1.72 2.41 5.44
N HIS A 26 0.55 1.90 5.84
CA HIS A 26 -0.17 2.43 7.00
C HIS A 26 0.61 2.24 8.31
N GLU A 27 1.18 1.05 8.52
CA GLU A 27 2.01 0.77 9.69
C GLU A 27 3.23 1.69 9.75
N THR A 28 3.89 1.92 8.61
CA THR A 28 5.00 2.87 8.50
C THR A 28 4.56 4.28 8.91
N LYS A 29 3.39 4.75 8.43
CA LYS A 29 2.83 6.06 8.84
C LYS A 29 2.60 6.13 10.35
N SER A 30 2.05 5.07 10.96
CA SER A 30 1.89 4.98 12.41
C SER A 30 3.23 5.03 13.16
N HIS A 31 4.26 4.35 12.66
CA HIS A 31 5.61 4.41 13.23
C HIS A 31 6.26 5.78 13.12
N LEU A 32 6.02 6.52 12.04
CA LEU A 32 6.51 7.89 11.89
C LEU A 32 5.90 8.83 12.96
N PHE A 33 4.59 8.74 13.18
CA PHE A 33 3.96 9.51 14.25
C PHE A 33 4.49 9.13 15.63
N TYR A 34 4.62 7.83 15.91
CA TYR A 34 5.21 7.39 17.16
C TYR A 34 6.63 7.92 17.36
N ALA A 35 7.48 7.82 16.33
CA ALA A 35 8.87 8.30 16.38
C ALA A 35 8.95 9.80 16.65
N ARG A 36 8.06 10.60 16.05
CA ARG A 36 7.93 12.03 16.34
C ARG A 36 7.50 12.27 17.78
N ASP A 37 6.45 11.59 18.23
CA ASP A 37 5.84 11.82 19.55
C ASP A 37 6.80 11.51 20.71
N VAL A 38 7.73 10.57 20.52
CA VAL A 38 8.78 10.24 21.51
C VAL A 38 10.09 11.00 21.28
N GLY A 39 10.14 11.91 20.31
CA GLY A 39 11.28 12.80 20.06
C GLY A 39 12.45 12.18 19.29
N TYR A 40 12.26 11.05 18.59
CA TYR A 40 13.30 10.49 17.71
C TYR A 40 13.47 11.27 16.40
N ILE A 41 12.40 11.92 15.92
CA ILE A 41 12.43 12.76 14.71
C ILE A 41 11.67 14.07 14.96
N GLU A 42 12.09 15.12 14.26
CA GLU A 42 11.42 16.43 14.31
C GLU A 42 10.11 16.42 13.50
N ASP A 43 9.18 17.33 13.85
CA ASP A 43 7.89 17.48 13.19
C ASP A 43 8.02 17.64 11.66
N GLN A 44 8.97 18.46 11.22
CA GLN A 44 9.22 18.74 9.79
C GLN A 44 9.67 17.48 9.03
N ILE A 45 10.48 16.64 9.67
CA ILE A 45 10.93 15.36 9.10
C ILE A 45 9.73 14.40 9.03
N CYS A 46 8.94 14.34 10.12
CA CYS A 46 7.74 13.50 10.17
C CYS A 46 6.74 13.90 9.06
N GLU A 47 6.45 15.18 8.90
CA GLU A 47 5.53 15.69 7.86
C GLU A 47 6.02 15.34 6.46
N SER A 48 7.30 15.54 6.16
CA SER A 48 7.89 15.20 4.87
C SER A 48 7.80 13.70 4.56
N LEU A 49 8.06 12.84 5.56
CA LEU A 49 7.98 11.39 5.39
C LEU A 49 6.53 10.91 5.28
N VAL A 50 5.61 11.48 6.06
CA VAL A 50 4.17 11.17 5.97
C VAL A 50 3.64 11.52 4.59
N HIS A 51 4.02 12.67 4.01
CA HIS A 51 3.60 13.04 2.66
C HIS A 51 4.03 11.99 1.62
N LYS A 52 5.28 11.50 1.69
CA LYS A 52 5.77 10.44 0.81
C LYS A 52 5.00 9.13 0.98
N VAL A 53 4.66 8.77 2.22
CA VAL A 53 3.83 7.59 2.49
C VAL A 53 2.42 7.76 1.89
N GLU A 54 1.85 8.96 1.94
CA GLU A 54 0.55 9.27 1.35
C GLU A 54 0.56 9.17 -0.17
N GLU A 55 1.62 9.62 -0.84
CA GLU A 55 1.82 9.41 -2.29
C GLU A 55 1.83 7.92 -2.63
N VAL A 56 2.58 7.10 -1.89
CA VAL A 56 2.61 5.64 -2.10
C VAL A 56 1.22 5.02 -1.86
N LEU A 57 0.50 5.46 -0.83
CA LEU A 57 -0.86 4.98 -0.56
C LEU A 57 -1.83 5.35 -1.68
N PHE A 58 -1.70 6.54 -2.26
CA PHE A 58 -2.49 6.97 -3.41
C PHE A 58 -2.27 6.05 -4.62
N ASP A 59 -1.00 5.76 -4.93
CA ASP A 59 -0.64 4.87 -6.05
C ASP A 59 -1.14 3.44 -5.82
N LEU A 60 -0.93 2.89 -4.62
CA LEU A 60 -1.41 1.56 -4.25
C LEU A 60 -2.92 1.46 -4.37
N ASN A 61 -3.65 2.46 -3.89
CA ASN A 61 -5.11 2.49 -3.99
C ASN A 61 -5.58 2.57 -5.45
N SER A 62 -4.88 3.32 -6.30
CA SER A 62 -5.18 3.41 -7.74
C SER A 62 -5.04 2.05 -8.43
N VAL A 63 -3.98 1.30 -8.12
CA VAL A 63 -3.76 -0.05 -8.66
C VAL A 63 -4.80 -1.03 -8.13
N ILE A 64 -5.05 -1.06 -6.82
CA ILE A 64 -6.06 -1.94 -6.19
C ILE A 64 -7.45 -1.69 -6.81
N ASN A 65 -7.83 -0.42 -6.99
CA ASN A 65 -9.11 -0.06 -7.59
C ASN A 65 -9.23 -0.53 -9.04
N THR A 66 -8.16 -0.43 -9.81
CA THR A 66 -8.10 -0.90 -11.20
C THR A 66 -8.25 -2.42 -11.26
N LEU A 67 -7.49 -3.15 -10.45
CA LEU A 67 -7.60 -4.61 -10.35
C LEU A 67 -9.00 -5.06 -9.92
N ARG A 68 -9.65 -4.32 -9.00
CA ARG A 68 -11.02 -4.62 -8.54
C ARG A 68 -12.07 -4.44 -9.64
N ARG A 69 -11.92 -3.43 -10.50
CA ARG A 69 -12.85 -3.18 -11.62
C ARG A 69 -12.79 -4.28 -12.67
N ASN A 70 -11.58 -4.70 -13.05
CA ASN A 70 -11.36 -5.71 -14.07
C ASN A 70 -11.80 -7.13 -13.67
N LEU A 71 -12.15 -7.35 -12.40
CA LEU A 71 -12.67 -8.63 -11.89
C LEU A 71 -14.19 -8.68 -11.78
N LYS A 72 -14.87 -7.54 -11.89
CA LYS A 72 -16.34 -7.44 -11.84
C LYS A 72 -16.99 -7.38 -13.23
N SER A 73 -16.19 -7.16 -14.28
CA SER A 73 -16.58 -7.26 -15.70
C SER A 73 -16.34 -8.66 -16.21
#